data_AF-A0A2A4SFM9-F1
#
_entry.id   AF-A0A2A4SFM9-F1
#
_cell.length_a   1.000
_cell.length_b   1.000
_cell.length_c   1.000
_cell.angle_alpha   90.00
_cell.angle_beta   90.00
_cell.angle_gamma   90.00
#
_symmetry.space_group_name_H-M   'P 1'
#
loop_
_entity.id
_entity.type
_entity.pdbx_description
1 polymer ?
#
loop_
_entity_poly.entity_id
_entity_poly.type
_entity_poly.pdbx_seq_one_letter_code
_entity_poly.pdbx_strand_id
1 'polypeptide(L)'
;MAITIAAIILAIIGFVFYKKQKKPVSSLSRQEQLIEKNAETLLDILETDHFWGLYIDYKNKHLCCKKALELDKEEIVKKIAPKLPLKGCDRPLCHCYYVGLVQQRHKTRRHNFDRREEIRFEDDNDRRDGDERRSGMWEHHDE
;
A
#
# COMPACT_ATOMS: atom_id res chain seq x y z
N MET A 1 2.67 15.83 62.39
CA MET A 1 1.96 14.83 61.57
C MET A 1 1.30 15.44 60.33
N ALA A 2 0.43 16.45 60.45
CA ALA A 2 -0.23 17.06 59.28
C ALA A 2 0.73 17.79 58.32
N ILE A 3 1.73 18.52 58.87
CA ILE A 3 2.70 19.30 58.09
C ILE A 3 3.61 18.40 57.25
N THR A 4 4.01 17.25 57.80
CA THR A 4 4.86 16.27 57.10
C THR A 4 4.09 15.57 55.96
N ILE A 5 2.80 15.28 56.16
CA ILE A 5 1.93 14.72 55.11
C ILE A 5 1.74 15.73 53.97
N ALA A 6 1.51 17.00 54.28
CA ALA A 6 1.34 18.05 53.27
C ALA A 6 2.61 18.25 52.40
N ALA A 7 3.80 18.18 53.01
CA ALA A 7 5.07 18.27 52.29
C ALA A 7 5.28 17.11 51.30
N ILE A 8 4.91 15.89 51.68
CA ILE A 8 5.01 14.70 50.83
C ILE A 8 4.05 14.81 49.64
N ILE A 9 2.83 15.28 49.86
CA ILE A 9 1.84 15.46 48.78
C ILE A 9 2.33 16.49 47.76
N LEU A 10 2.90 17.62 48.20
CA LEU A 10 3.46 18.62 47.29
C LEU A 10 4.65 18.09 46.49
N ALA A 11 5.51 17.27 47.10
CA ALA A 11 6.62 16.62 46.42
C ALA A 11 6.15 15.64 45.33
N ILE A 12 5.12 14.84 45.61
CA ILE A 12 4.53 13.90 44.64
C ILE A 12 3.87 14.67 43.49
N ILE A 13 3.08 15.70 43.78
CA ILE A 13 2.43 16.52 42.75
C ILE A 13 3.49 17.21 41.86
N GLY A 14 4.54 17.78 42.47
CA GLY A 14 5.66 18.37 41.74
C GLY A 14 6.39 17.36 40.84
N PHE A 15 6.62 16.15 41.34
CA PHE A 15 7.25 15.07 40.57
C PHE A 15 6.39 14.61 39.38
N VAL A 16 5.07 14.50 39.58
CA VAL A 16 4.11 14.16 38.51
C VAL A 16 4.08 15.24 37.43
N PHE A 17 4.03 16.53 37.83
CA PHE A 17 4.06 17.65 36.89
C PHE A 17 5.40 17.72 36.13
N TYR A 18 6.52 17.50 36.81
CA TYR A 18 7.85 17.49 36.19
C TYR A 18 8.00 16.37 35.14
N LYS A 19 7.44 15.18 35.39
CA LYS A 19 7.41 14.10 34.38
C LYS A 19 6.49 14.40 33.20
N LYS A 20 5.37 15.10 33.41
CA LYS A 20 4.46 15.49 32.31
C LYS A 20 5.05 16.54 31.36
N GLN A 21 6.03 17.34 31.80
CA GLN A 21 6.64 18.37 30.95
C GLN A 21 7.70 17.86 29.96
N LYS A 22 8.12 16.59 30.05
CA LYS A 22 9.08 16.02 29.09
C LYS A 22 8.38 15.36 27.90
N LYS A 23 7.93 16.18 26.94
CA LYS A 23 8.08 15.97 25.48
C LYS A 23 7.84 17.31 24.77
N PRO A 24 8.86 18.15 24.53
CA PRO A 24 8.74 19.11 23.45
C PRO A 24 8.72 18.28 22.17
N VAL A 25 7.53 17.95 21.68
CA VAL A 25 7.39 17.51 20.29
C VAL A 25 7.78 18.76 19.49
N SER A 26 9.04 18.84 19.06
CA SER A 26 9.40 19.77 18.00
C SER A 26 8.47 19.42 16.86
N SER A 27 7.53 20.31 16.55
CA SER A 27 6.56 20.07 15.49
C SER A 27 7.34 20.06 14.17
N LEU A 28 7.89 18.89 13.81
CA LEU A 28 8.46 18.64 12.49
C LEU A 28 7.43 19.09 11.47
N SER A 29 7.91 19.75 10.42
CA SER A 29 7.08 20.13 9.30
C SER A 29 6.30 18.91 8.82
N ARG A 30 5.05 19.11 8.43
CA ARG A 30 4.20 18.03 7.89
C ARG A 30 4.90 17.28 6.75
N GLN A 31 5.75 17.97 5.98
CA GLN A 31 6.54 17.34 4.94
C GLN A 31 7.60 16.38 5.50
N GLU A 32 8.31 16.76 6.56
CA GLU A 32 9.33 15.90 7.18
C GLU A 32 8.71 14.62 7.75
N GLN A 33 7.53 14.73 8.37
CA GLN A 33 6.78 13.57 8.86
C GLN A 33 6.40 12.61 7.72
N LEU A 34 6.02 13.14 6.55
CA LEU A 34 5.71 12.32 5.37
C LEU A 34 6.96 11.64 4.80
N ILE A 35 8.10 12.34 4.81
CA ILE A 35 9.38 11.79 4.36
C ILE A 35 9.82 10.65 5.27
N GLU A 36 9.73 10.85 6.59
CA GLU A 36 10.06 9.84 7.60
C GLU A 36 9.16 8.61 7.43
N LYS A 37 7.84 8.80 7.34
CA LYS A 37 6.90 7.70 7.10
C LYS A 37 7.19 6.93 5.81
N ASN A 38 7.50 7.63 4.73
CA ASN A 38 7.86 7.00 3.47
C ASN A 38 9.18 6.22 3.58
N ALA A 39 10.16 6.73 4.32
CA ALA A 39 11.42 6.04 4.58
C ALA A 39 11.19 4.76 5.39
N GLU A 40 10.37 4.80 6.45
CA GLU A 40 9.99 3.62 7.23
C GLU A 40 9.27 2.58 6.35
N THR A 41 8.31 3.00 5.53
CA THR A 41 7.58 2.11 4.61
C THR A 41 8.53 1.47 3.60
N LEU A 42 9.50 2.23 3.09
CA LEU A 42 10.50 1.68 2.17
C LEU A 42 11.38 0.64 2.87
N LEU A 43 11.86 0.92 4.08
CA LEU A 43 12.67 -0.02 4.85
C LEU A 43 11.93 -1.33 5.11
N ASP A 44 10.65 -1.27 5.52
CA ASP A 44 9.80 -2.44 5.72
C ASP A 44 9.70 -3.29 4.44
N ILE A 45 9.47 -2.66 3.28
CA ILE A 45 9.42 -3.35 1.98
C ILE A 45 10.78 -3.97 1.63
N LEU A 46 11.88 -3.30 1.94
CA LEU A 46 13.24 -3.79 1.63
C LEU A 46 13.64 -4.97 2.53
N GLU A 47 13.28 -4.96 3.80
CA GLU A 47 13.65 -5.98 4.79
C GLU A 47 12.77 -7.23 4.72
N THR A 48 11.49 -7.09 4.34
CA THR A 48 10.57 -8.23 4.30
C THR A 48 10.68 -9.00 2.98
N ASP A 49 10.86 -10.32 3.06
CA ASP A 49 10.85 -11.22 1.88
C ASP A 49 9.47 -11.37 1.24
N HIS A 50 8.43 -10.80 1.85
CA HIS A 50 7.05 -10.88 1.37
C HIS A 50 6.85 -10.13 0.04
N PHE A 51 7.58 -9.03 -0.15
CA PHE A 51 7.50 -8.26 -1.39
C PHE A 51 8.63 -8.68 -2.35
N TRP A 52 8.43 -8.57 -3.65
CA TRP A 52 9.50 -8.74 -4.65
C TRP A 52 9.90 -7.40 -5.28
N GLY A 53 8.96 -6.46 -5.31
CA GLY A 53 9.11 -5.14 -5.90
C GLY A 53 8.19 -4.14 -5.21
N LEU A 54 8.10 -2.94 -5.77
CA LEU A 54 7.23 -1.88 -5.31
C LEU A 54 6.84 -0.96 -6.46
N TYR A 55 5.82 -0.14 -6.27
CA TYR A 55 5.53 0.99 -7.14
C TYR A 55 5.23 2.23 -6.29
N ILE A 56 5.23 3.39 -6.93
CA ILE A 56 4.85 4.64 -6.29
C ILE A 56 3.38 4.90 -6.58
N ASP A 57 2.61 5.18 -5.53
CA ASP A 57 1.19 5.45 -5.59
C ASP A 57 0.85 6.80 -4.95
N TYR A 58 -0.38 7.26 -5.17
CA TYR A 58 -0.88 8.52 -4.65
C TYR A 58 -2.37 8.45 -4.32
N LYS A 59 -2.76 9.08 -3.21
CA LYS A 59 -4.19 9.25 -2.88
C LYS A 59 -4.86 10.30 -3.75
N ASN A 60 -4.12 11.35 -4.10
CA ASN A 60 -4.61 12.47 -4.88
C ASN A 60 -3.52 12.91 -5.85
N LYS A 61 -3.85 12.88 -7.15
CA LYS A 61 -2.97 13.27 -8.24
C LYS A 61 -2.38 14.68 -8.08
N HIS A 62 -3.14 15.61 -7.48
CA HIS A 62 -2.69 16.99 -7.26
C HIS A 62 -1.66 17.14 -6.13
N LEU A 63 -1.58 16.16 -5.23
CA LEU A 63 -0.65 16.16 -4.09
C LEU A 63 0.62 15.35 -4.36
N CYS A 64 0.68 14.65 -5.50
CA CYS A 64 1.86 13.93 -5.95
C CYS A 64 2.61 14.75 -7.00
N CYS A 65 3.91 14.53 -7.10
CA CYS A 65 4.78 15.27 -8.02
C CYS A 65 4.67 14.71 -9.44
N LYS A 66 4.86 15.57 -10.45
CA LYS A 66 4.72 15.16 -11.86
C LYS A 66 5.61 13.98 -12.23
N LYS A 67 6.86 13.98 -11.74
CA LYS A 67 7.80 12.86 -11.95
C LYS A 67 7.30 11.53 -11.37
N ALA A 68 6.60 11.55 -10.24
CA ALA A 68 6.04 10.33 -9.67
C ALA A 68 4.78 9.90 -10.44
N LEU A 69 4.03 10.84 -11.02
CA LEU A 69 2.91 10.54 -11.92
C LEU A 69 3.36 9.95 -13.25
N GLU A 70 4.58 10.27 -13.71
CA GLU A 70 5.18 9.65 -14.89
C GLU A 70 5.56 8.17 -14.63
N LEU A 71 5.90 7.83 -13.38
CA LEU A 71 6.22 6.48 -12.92
C LEU A 71 4.99 5.73 -12.35
N ASP A 72 3.77 6.23 -12.63
CA ASP A 72 2.54 5.71 -12.04
C ASP A 72 2.36 4.23 -12.38
N LYS A 73 2.32 3.39 -11.33
CA LYS A 73 2.20 1.92 -11.40
C LYS A 73 3.31 1.21 -12.16
N GLU A 74 4.44 1.87 -12.42
CA GLU A 74 5.62 1.15 -12.90
C GLU A 74 6.18 0.25 -11.79
N GLU A 75 6.46 -1.00 -12.13
CA GLU A 75 7.01 -1.97 -11.19
C GLU A 75 8.52 -1.73 -11.03
N ILE A 76 8.92 -1.34 -9.83
CA ILE A 76 10.29 -1.03 -9.47
C ILE A 76 10.86 -2.18 -8.62
N VAL A 77 12.03 -2.68 -9.02
CA VAL A 77 12.76 -3.67 -8.22
C VAL A 77 13.25 -3.02 -6.94
N LYS A 78 13.10 -3.70 -5.80
CA LYS A 78 13.50 -3.21 -4.47
C LYS A 78 14.87 -2.51 -4.43
N LYS A 79 15.87 -3.10 -5.06
CA LYS A 79 17.27 -2.63 -5.03
C LYS A 79 17.47 -1.25 -5.67
N ILE A 80 16.60 -0.85 -6.59
CA ILE A 80 16.72 0.42 -7.35
C ILE A 80 15.65 1.43 -6.95
N ALA A 81 14.93 1.18 -5.84
CA ALA A 81 13.86 2.03 -5.37
C ALA A 81 14.35 3.47 -5.13
N PRO A 82 13.79 4.48 -5.82
CA PRO A 82 14.19 5.87 -5.63
C PRO A 82 13.64 6.37 -4.29
N LYS A 83 14.37 7.26 -3.63
CA LYS A 83 13.89 7.92 -2.41
C LYS A 83 12.80 8.94 -2.74
N LEU A 84 11.70 8.89 -2.01
CA LEU A 84 10.65 9.89 -1.99
C LEU A 84 10.99 10.99 -0.96
N PRO A 85 10.78 12.27 -1.30
CA PRO A 85 10.26 12.80 -2.56
C PRO A 85 11.32 12.69 -3.66
N LEU A 86 10.89 12.43 -4.90
CA LEU A 86 11.82 12.32 -6.03
C LEU A 86 12.64 13.60 -6.20
N LYS A 87 13.88 13.46 -6.69
CA LYS A 87 14.76 14.60 -6.99
C LYS A 87 14.08 15.56 -7.98
N GLY A 88 13.90 16.81 -7.59
CA GLY A 88 13.19 17.82 -8.38
C GLY A 88 11.66 17.68 -8.31
N CYS A 89 11.13 17.26 -7.17
CA CYS A 89 9.71 17.29 -6.85
C CYS A 89 9.16 18.74 -6.98
N ASP A 90 8.10 18.92 -7.75
CA ASP A 90 7.44 20.20 -8.00
C ASP A 90 6.40 20.57 -6.92
N ARG A 91 6.20 19.70 -5.92
CA ARG A 91 5.23 19.90 -4.85
C ARG A 91 5.90 20.33 -3.55
N PRO A 92 5.37 21.37 -2.86
CA PRO A 92 5.87 21.77 -1.54
C PRO A 92 5.49 20.74 -0.45
N LEU A 93 4.35 20.07 -0.61
CA LEU A 93 3.85 19.03 0.29
C LEU A 93 3.49 17.78 -0.52
N CYS A 94 4.44 16.84 -0.64
CA CYS A 94 4.33 15.66 -1.49
C CYS A 94 3.75 14.47 -0.72
N HIS A 95 2.65 13.91 -1.24
CA HIS A 95 1.94 12.78 -0.61
C HIS A 95 2.05 11.48 -1.42
N CYS A 96 3.03 11.36 -2.32
CA CYS A 96 3.32 10.06 -2.93
C CYS A 96 3.83 9.09 -1.86
N TYR A 97 3.51 7.81 -1.98
CA TYR A 97 3.96 6.75 -1.06
C TYR A 97 4.31 5.48 -1.83
N TYR A 98 5.03 4.56 -1.18
CA TYR A 98 5.35 3.26 -1.77
C TYR A 98 4.25 2.24 -1.49
N VAL A 99 4.03 1.36 -2.45
CA VAL A 99 3.21 0.17 -2.28
C VAL A 99 4.05 -1.04 -2.66
N GLY A 100 4.17 -1.98 -1.73
CA GLY A 100 4.89 -3.23 -1.95
C GLY A 100 4.11 -4.18 -2.88
N LEU A 101 4.83 -4.85 -3.78
CA LEU A 101 4.28 -5.86 -4.68
C LEU A 101 4.62 -7.24 -4.12
N VAL A 102 3.58 -8.01 -3.78
CA VAL A 102 3.72 -9.34 -3.15
C VAL A 102 3.95 -10.45 -4.20
N GLN A 103 3.20 -10.42 -5.31
CA GLN A 103 3.25 -11.47 -6.32
C GLN A 103 4.01 -11.02 -7.56
N GLN A 104 5.07 -11.73 -7.93
CA GLN A 104 5.76 -11.52 -9.19
C GLN A 104 5.17 -12.47 -10.24
N ARG A 105 4.26 -11.99 -11.09
CA ARG A 105 3.73 -12.81 -12.19
C ARG A 105 4.68 -12.69 -13.38
N HIS A 106 5.65 -13.59 -13.46
CA HIS A 106 6.64 -13.58 -14.56
C HIS A 106 6.03 -13.92 -15.92
N LYS A 107 5.07 -14.86 -16.00
CA LYS A 107 4.42 -15.29 -17.25
C LYS A 107 3.04 -15.91 -16.99
N THR A 108 2.19 -15.94 -18.02
CA THR A 108 1.00 -16.80 -18.06
C THR A 108 1.43 -18.26 -17.92
N ARG A 109 0.91 -18.96 -16.90
CA ARG A 109 1.28 -20.37 -16.60
C ARG A 109 0.99 -21.33 -17.77
N ARG A 110 0.07 -20.97 -18.66
CA ARG A 110 -0.35 -21.80 -19.80
C ARG A 110 -0.22 -20.97 -21.08
N HIS A 111 0.76 -21.34 -21.90
CA HIS A 111 0.88 -20.86 -23.27
C HIS A 111 0.41 -21.89 -24.31
N ASN A 112 0.30 -23.15 -23.90
CA ASN A 112 -0.11 -24.22 -24.80
C ASN A 112 -1.64 -24.36 -24.77
N PHE A 113 -2.20 -24.61 -25.95
CA PHE A 113 -3.59 -25.03 -26.11
C PHE A 113 -3.89 -26.23 -25.21
N ASP A 114 -5.09 -26.25 -24.62
CA ASP A 114 -5.50 -27.33 -23.73
C ASP A 114 -5.56 -28.62 -24.57
N ARG A 115 -4.93 -29.70 -24.11
CA ARG A 115 -4.97 -30.99 -24.83
C ARG A 115 -6.42 -31.52 -24.98
N ARG A 116 -7.36 -30.95 -24.23
CA ARG A 116 -8.81 -31.18 -24.40
C ARG A 116 -9.36 -30.71 -25.75
N GLU A 117 -8.71 -29.76 -26.42
CA GLU A 117 -9.08 -29.38 -27.79
C GLU A 117 -8.78 -30.52 -28.78
N GLU A 118 -7.70 -31.26 -28.59
CA GLU A 118 -7.30 -32.38 -29.46
C GLU A 118 -8.19 -33.63 -29.28
N ILE A 119 -8.89 -33.76 -28.15
CA ILE A 119 -9.73 -34.92 -27.81
C ILE A 119 -11.23 -34.61 -27.99
N ARG A 120 -11.62 -33.34 -28.15
CA ARG A 120 -13.02 -33.00 -28.46
C ARG A 120 -13.28 -33.27 -29.94
N PHE A 121 -14.09 -34.27 -30.22
CA PHE A 121 -14.66 -34.53 -31.53
C PHE A 121 -15.88 -33.63 -31.86
N GLU A 122 -16.06 -32.52 -31.13
CA GLU A 122 -17.14 -31.57 -31.43
C GLU A 122 -16.60 -30.56 -32.44
N ASP A 123 -17.26 -30.42 -33.60
CA ASP A 123 -16.95 -29.43 -34.65
C ASP A 123 -16.97 -28.02 -34.06
N ASP A 124 -15.78 -27.40 -33.90
CA ASP A 124 -15.41 -25.97 -33.79
C ASP A 124 -16.29 -24.96 -33.01
N ASN A 125 -17.39 -25.39 -32.41
CA ASN A 125 -18.29 -24.57 -31.62
C ASN A 125 -17.99 -24.86 -30.14
N ASP A 126 -17.05 -24.11 -29.57
CA ASP A 126 -16.96 -24.04 -28.11
C ASP A 126 -18.32 -23.54 -27.59
N ARG A 127 -19.01 -24.36 -26.80
CA ARG A 127 -20.26 -23.99 -26.10
C ARG A 127 -20.09 -22.78 -25.15
N ARG A 128 -18.89 -22.20 -25.08
CA ARG A 128 -18.56 -20.95 -24.38
C ARG A 128 -18.64 -19.71 -25.26
N ASP A 129 -18.58 -19.86 -26.58
CA ASP A 129 -18.59 -18.75 -27.54
C ASP A 129 -20.02 -18.39 -28.01
N GLY A 130 -21.01 -19.24 -27.72
CA GLY A 130 -22.41 -18.95 -27.98
C GLY A 130 -23.01 -17.92 -27.01
N ASP A 131 -23.59 -16.87 -27.56
CA ASP A 131 -24.37 -15.84 -26.84
C ASP A 131 -25.72 -16.38 -26.28
N GLU A 132 -26.02 -17.66 -26.54
CA GLU A 132 -27.28 -18.33 -26.23
C GLU A 132 -27.51 -18.60 -24.74
N ARG A 133 -26.52 -18.35 -23.86
CA ARG A 133 -26.64 -18.61 -22.41
C ARG A 133 -27.71 -17.78 -21.68
N ARG A 134 -28.45 -16.91 -22.38
CA ARG A 134 -29.48 -16.05 -21.78
C ARG A 134 -30.87 -16.13 -22.41
N SER A 135 -31.18 -17.10 -23.27
CA SER A 135 -32.54 -17.23 -23.85
C SER A 135 -33.47 -18.21 -23.13
N GLY A 136 -33.00 -18.93 -22.09
CA GLY A 136 -33.83 -19.84 -21.31
C GLY A 136 -34.62 -19.12 -20.22
N MET A 137 -35.90 -18.87 -20.45
CA MET A 137 -36.86 -18.51 -19.40
C MET A 137 -37.00 -19.70 -18.44
N TRP A 138 -36.61 -19.51 -17.19
CA TRP A 138 -36.74 -20.53 -16.15
C TRP A 138 -38.23 -20.75 -15.83
N GLU A 139 -38.84 -21.80 -16.39
CA GLU A 139 -40.12 -22.27 -15.89
C GLU A 139 -39.86 -23.11 -14.63
N HIS A 140 -40.26 -22.56 -13.48
CA HIS A 140 -40.31 -23.26 -12.21
C HIS A 140 -41.36 -24.37 -12.29
N HIS A 141 -40.91 -25.63 -12.30
CA HIS A 141 -41.78 -26.77 -12.04
C HIS A 141 -41.75 -27.08 -10.55
N ASP A 142 -42.64 -26.42 -9.80
CA ASP A 142 -43.06 -26.88 -8.48
C ASP A 142 -44.42 -27.60 -8.65
N GLU A 143 -44.41 -28.94 -8.64
CA GLU A 143 -45.56 -29.79 -8.29
C GLU A 143 -45.08 -31.05 -7.55
#